data_AF-A0A1G3ATX7-F1
#
_entry.id   AF-A0A1G3ATX7-F1
#
_cell.length_a   1.000
_cell.length_b   1.000
_cell.length_c   1.000
_cell.angle_alpha   90.00
_cell.angle_beta   90.00
_cell.angle_gamma   90.00
#
_symmetry.space_group_name_H-M   'P 1'
#
loop_
_entity.id
_entity.type
_entity.pdbx_description
1 polymer ?
#
loop_
_entity_poly.entity_id
_entity_poly.type
_entity_poly.pdbx_seq_one_letter_code
_entity_poly.pdbx_strand_id
1 'polypeptide(L)'
;MVIVIAVMAISSGCKLIENLHPELVKRGAEFPGSHKCGDCHVDIYNEWVESSHSQSYISEEFRVSTNNYEFKFCIRCHVPETIFTSLEVASGSKTEISLSKSKKDEIAPRDYNLKDGVDCHGCHLTADCTLAGPHAGISPHPIEKKEGLFKSSELCGKCHVDTFEEYLMYVGNGNDETCQNCHMPAVRRKLIQDEPWQKLHVRKEGKAHTFSSLSALKNNKDFIELTFTEISNSNKQVKGKVEILNTKVNHSIPTGKYGYKEVLLLINLKDNFGRIVKSKQESMFVELNTQLKPGEKKIYNFTFDIDDESNKAKELEAVLFRTNFNRTNKTLLAKAELELGTPQSSQ
;
A
#
# COMPACT_ATOMS: atom_id res chain seq x y z
N MET A 1 -73.81 0.78 -25.75
CA MET A 1 -73.10 0.80 -24.45
C MET A 1 -71.74 0.17 -24.66
N VAL A 2 -70.67 0.97 -24.70
CA VAL A 2 -69.29 0.47 -24.78
C VAL A 2 -68.80 0.32 -23.33
N ILE A 3 -68.49 -0.90 -22.92
CA ILE A 3 -67.92 -1.18 -21.60
C ILE A 3 -66.42 -0.87 -21.69
N VAL A 4 -66.02 0.22 -21.05
CA VAL A 4 -64.61 0.59 -20.87
C VAL A 4 -64.08 -0.23 -19.69
N ILE A 5 -63.26 -1.25 -19.98
CA ILE A 5 -62.48 -1.96 -18.97
C ILE A 5 -61.28 -1.08 -18.65
N ALA A 6 -61.32 -0.43 -17.48
CA ALA A 6 -60.17 0.28 -16.93
C ALA A 6 -59.11 -0.73 -16.50
N VAL A 7 -58.05 -0.88 -17.30
CA VAL A 7 -56.84 -1.59 -16.90
C VAL A 7 -56.08 -0.66 -15.94
N MET A 8 -56.19 -0.92 -14.63
CA MET A 8 -55.29 -0.32 -13.64
C MET A 8 -53.88 -0.85 -13.87
N ALA A 9 -53.03 -0.04 -14.50
CA ALA A 9 -51.60 -0.27 -14.52
C ALA A 9 -51.01 0.02 -13.13
N ILE A 10 -50.76 -1.04 -12.34
CA ILE A 10 -49.98 -0.93 -11.11
C ILE A 10 -48.50 -0.78 -11.51
N SER A 11 -48.04 0.46 -11.65
CA SER A 11 -46.63 0.80 -11.81
C SER A 11 -45.91 0.75 -10.46
N SER A 12 -45.63 -0.45 -9.95
CA SER A 12 -44.82 -0.63 -8.73
C SER A 12 -43.54 -1.45 -8.95
N GLY A 13 -43.16 -1.68 -10.22
CA GLY A 13 -42.05 -2.56 -10.60
C GLY A 13 -40.61 -2.06 -10.36
N CYS A 14 -40.38 -0.79 -10.01
CA CYS A 14 -39.01 -0.26 -9.85
C CYS A 14 -38.40 -0.38 -8.46
N LYS A 15 -39.17 -0.70 -7.40
CA LYS A 15 -38.64 -0.78 -6.02
C LYS A 15 -38.27 -2.18 -5.53
N LEU A 16 -38.56 -3.23 -6.31
CA LEU A 16 -38.37 -4.62 -5.88
C LEU A 16 -36.92 -5.13 -5.94
N ILE A 17 -36.01 -4.40 -6.59
CA ILE A 17 -34.61 -4.82 -6.84
C ILE A 17 -33.63 -4.06 -5.93
N GLU A 18 -34.06 -2.98 -5.30
CA GLU A 18 -33.22 -2.21 -4.37
C GLU A 18 -33.28 -2.82 -2.96
N ASN A 19 -32.11 -3.02 -2.34
CA ASN A 19 -31.98 -3.44 -0.94
C ASN A 19 -32.45 -4.87 -0.61
N LEU A 20 -32.14 -5.86 -1.45
CA LEU A 20 -32.25 -7.29 -1.09
C LEU A 20 -31.34 -7.69 0.07
N HIS A 21 -30.22 -7.00 0.25
CA HIS A 21 -29.22 -7.28 1.28
C HIS A 21 -29.04 -6.09 2.25
N PRO A 22 -30.08 -5.67 2.99
CA PRO A 22 -29.98 -4.55 3.92
C PRO A 22 -29.07 -4.84 5.11
N GLU A 23 -28.81 -6.10 5.44
CA GLU A 23 -27.86 -6.54 6.47
C GLU A 23 -26.42 -6.12 6.17
N LEU A 24 -26.08 -5.96 4.89
CA LEU A 24 -24.72 -5.61 4.44
C LEU A 24 -24.32 -4.17 4.74
N VAL A 25 -25.25 -3.32 5.19
CA VAL A 25 -24.95 -1.94 5.60
C VAL A 25 -25.24 -1.68 7.08
N LYS A 26 -25.59 -2.73 7.83
CA LYS A 26 -25.78 -2.64 9.27
C LYS A 26 -24.43 -2.59 9.98
N ARG A 27 -24.43 -2.02 11.19
CA ARG A 27 -23.28 -1.96 12.08
C ARG A 27 -23.47 -2.94 13.23
N GLY A 28 -22.40 -3.22 13.96
CA GLY A 28 -22.45 -4.06 15.14
C GLY A 28 -22.70 -5.53 14.81
N ALA A 29 -23.31 -6.24 15.75
CA ALA A 29 -23.61 -7.67 15.64
C ALA A 29 -24.54 -8.04 14.47
N GLU A 30 -25.23 -7.07 13.86
CA GLU A 30 -26.05 -7.29 12.67
C GLU A 30 -25.23 -7.44 11.38
N PHE A 31 -23.97 -6.97 11.35
CA PHE A 31 -23.11 -7.16 10.18
C PHE A 31 -22.58 -8.60 10.13
N PRO A 32 -22.90 -9.39 9.09
CA PRO A 32 -22.43 -10.77 8.99
C PRO A 32 -20.90 -10.92 8.82
N GLY A 33 -20.17 -9.83 8.51
CA GLY A 33 -18.73 -9.88 8.24
C GLY A 33 -18.41 -9.90 6.75
N SER A 34 -17.13 -9.68 6.41
CA SER A 34 -16.68 -9.48 5.03
C SER A 34 -16.85 -10.70 4.14
N HIS A 35 -16.89 -11.90 4.72
CA HIS A 35 -17.17 -13.13 3.97
C HIS A 35 -18.48 -13.04 3.19
N LYS A 36 -19.49 -12.33 3.74
CA LYS A 36 -20.78 -12.14 3.06
C LYS A 36 -20.66 -11.26 1.81
N CYS A 37 -19.73 -10.31 1.80
CA CYS A 37 -19.41 -9.55 0.58
C CYS A 37 -18.78 -10.47 -0.49
N GLY A 38 -18.03 -11.49 -0.06
CA GLY A 38 -17.38 -12.48 -0.92
C GLY A 38 -18.34 -13.40 -1.69
N ASP A 39 -19.58 -13.56 -1.22
CA ASP A 39 -20.61 -14.30 -1.97
C ASP A 39 -20.85 -13.69 -3.35
N CYS A 40 -20.82 -12.35 -3.46
CA CYS A 40 -21.06 -11.60 -4.69
C CYS A 40 -19.78 -11.06 -5.33
N HIS A 41 -18.82 -10.59 -4.52
CA HIS A 41 -17.58 -9.93 -4.94
C HIS A 41 -16.37 -10.86 -4.81
N VAL A 42 -16.49 -12.08 -5.37
CA VAL A 42 -15.56 -13.20 -5.18
C VAL A 42 -14.10 -12.79 -5.43
N ASP A 43 -13.81 -12.13 -6.56
CA ASP A 43 -12.44 -11.75 -6.92
C ASP A 43 -11.84 -10.74 -5.94
N ILE A 44 -12.65 -9.77 -5.47
CA ILE A 44 -12.21 -8.73 -4.52
C ILE A 44 -11.96 -9.34 -3.15
N TYR A 45 -12.87 -10.21 -2.69
CA TYR A 45 -12.74 -10.88 -1.40
C TYR A 45 -11.48 -11.74 -1.34
N ASN A 46 -11.21 -12.53 -2.39
CA ASN A 46 -10.01 -13.36 -2.49
C ASN A 46 -8.71 -12.53 -2.51
N GLU A 47 -8.72 -11.32 -3.06
CA GLU A 47 -7.57 -10.41 -2.98
C GLU A 47 -7.41 -9.80 -1.59
N TRP A 48 -8.51 -9.37 -0.97
CA TRP A 48 -8.51 -8.72 0.34
C TRP A 48 -8.15 -9.68 1.46
N VAL A 49 -8.67 -10.92 1.45
CA VAL A 49 -8.46 -11.89 2.54
C VAL A 49 -6.99 -12.25 2.70
N GLU A 50 -6.22 -12.21 1.62
CA GLU A 50 -4.77 -12.43 1.60
C GLU A 50 -3.93 -11.18 1.89
N SER A 51 -4.57 -10.02 2.09
CA SER A 51 -3.88 -8.74 2.26
C SER A 51 -3.50 -8.45 3.72
N SER A 52 -2.53 -7.55 3.93
CA SER A 52 -2.22 -7.08 5.29
C SER A 52 -3.37 -6.31 5.95
N HIS A 53 -4.36 -5.84 5.19
CA HIS A 53 -5.56 -5.18 5.72
C HIS A 53 -6.49 -6.17 6.41
N SER A 54 -6.75 -7.35 5.83
CA SER A 54 -7.56 -8.38 6.52
C SER A 54 -6.85 -8.93 7.75
N GLN A 55 -5.52 -9.01 7.71
CA GLN A 55 -4.68 -9.56 8.78
C GLN A 55 -4.28 -8.54 9.85
N SER A 56 -4.72 -7.27 9.73
CA SER A 56 -4.23 -6.15 10.54
C SER A 56 -4.44 -6.35 12.04
N TYR A 57 -5.49 -7.06 12.45
CA TYR A 57 -5.78 -7.33 13.85
C TYR A 57 -5.17 -8.66 14.35
N ILE A 58 -5.13 -9.68 13.49
CA ILE A 58 -4.78 -11.05 13.90
C ILE A 58 -3.29 -11.39 13.71
N SER A 59 -2.51 -10.53 13.05
CA SER A 59 -1.06 -10.75 12.93
C SER A 59 -0.39 -10.79 14.30
N GLU A 60 0.50 -11.77 14.48
CA GLU A 60 1.21 -11.98 15.74
C GLU A 60 2.12 -10.80 16.06
N GLU A 61 2.77 -10.22 15.05
CA GLU A 61 3.61 -9.04 15.20
C GLU A 61 2.82 -7.86 15.77
N PHE A 62 1.57 -7.66 15.32
CA PHE A 62 0.71 -6.60 15.85
C PHE A 62 0.28 -6.90 17.28
N ARG A 63 -0.16 -8.13 17.56
CA ARG A 63 -0.57 -8.55 18.90
C ARG A 63 0.55 -8.33 19.92
N VAL A 64 1.77 -8.75 19.59
CA VAL A 64 2.95 -8.55 20.44
C VAL A 64 3.30 -7.07 20.58
N SER A 65 3.34 -6.33 19.47
CA SER A 65 3.71 -4.89 19.47
C SER A 65 2.71 -4.01 20.22
N THR A 66 1.48 -4.49 20.44
CA THR A 66 0.41 -3.76 21.15
C THR A 66 0.18 -4.23 22.58
N ASN A 67 1.12 -5.01 23.15
CA ASN A 67 0.97 -5.67 24.43
C ASN A 67 -0.38 -6.40 24.56
N ASN A 68 -0.68 -7.26 23.59
CA ASN A 68 -1.94 -7.99 23.51
C ASN A 68 -3.17 -7.06 23.46
N TYR A 69 -3.16 -6.09 22.54
CA TYR A 69 -4.26 -5.16 22.23
C TYR A 69 -4.59 -4.13 23.33
N GLU A 70 -3.66 -3.85 24.24
CA GLU A 70 -3.84 -2.83 25.29
C GLU A 70 -3.98 -1.41 24.69
N PHE A 71 -3.28 -1.14 23.59
CA PHE A 71 -3.25 0.18 22.97
C PHE A 71 -4.44 0.43 22.04
N LYS A 72 -5.52 0.99 22.60
CA LYS A 72 -6.76 1.30 21.85
C LYS A 72 -6.56 2.26 20.66
N PHE A 73 -5.59 3.15 20.73
CA PHE A 73 -5.27 4.05 19.61
C PHE A 73 -4.80 3.30 18.36
N CYS A 74 -4.23 2.09 18.50
CA CYS A 74 -3.84 1.25 17.37
C CYS A 74 -5.06 0.62 16.70
N ILE A 75 -6.07 0.24 17.50
CA ILE A 75 -7.23 -0.52 17.03
C ILE A 75 -8.07 0.29 16.05
N ARG A 76 -8.15 1.62 16.20
CA ARG A 76 -8.92 2.47 15.28
C ARG A 76 -8.49 2.39 13.82
N CYS A 77 -7.22 2.08 13.53
CA CYS A 77 -6.73 1.92 12.16
C CYS A 77 -6.63 0.45 11.76
N HIS A 78 -6.57 -0.46 12.74
CA HIS A 78 -6.42 -1.90 12.50
C HIS A 78 -7.75 -2.65 12.48
N VAL A 79 -8.82 -2.10 13.06
CA VAL A 79 -10.22 -2.53 12.96
C VAL A 79 -11.13 -1.29 12.93
N PRO A 80 -10.97 -0.40 11.93
CA PRO A 80 -11.70 0.87 11.84
C PRO A 80 -13.18 0.62 11.59
N GLU A 81 -14.13 1.19 12.34
CA GLU A 81 -15.56 1.09 12.01
C GLU A 81 -15.91 1.60 10.62
N THR A 82 -15.38 2.77 10.31
CA THR A 82 -15.43 3.37 8.99
C THR A 82 -14.45 4.55 8.93
N ILE A 83 -13.88 4.80 7.76
CA ILE A 83 -13.14 6.04 7.47
C ILE A 83 -14.05 7.25 7.22
N PHE A 84 -15.37 7.05 7.07
CA PHE A 84 -16.36 8.09 6.86
C PHE A 84 -16.85 8.60 8.21
N THR A 85 -16.09 9.53 8.78
CA THR A 85 -16.45 10.19 10.03
C THR A 85 -17.43 11.33 9.75
N SER A 86 -18.38 11.56 10.65
CA SER A 86 -19.30 12.69 10.55
C SER A 86 -18.49 13.98 10.67
N LEU A 87 -18.53 14.83 9.66
CA LEU A 87 -18.01 16.19 9.76
C LEU A 87 -18.80 16.91 10.85
N GLU A 88 -18.20 17.14 12.02
CA GLU A 88 -18.67 18.22 12.87
C GLU A 88 -18.41 19.52 12.09
N VAL A 89 -19.44 19.99 11.39
CA VAL A 89 -19.45 21.33 10.82
C VAL A 89 -19.38 22.28 12.01
N ALA A 90 -18.18 22.80 12.27
CA ALA A 90 -18.06 24.02 13.06
C ALA A 90 -18.89 25.07 12.31
N SER A 91 -20.08 25.36 12.85
CA SER A 91 -20.97 26.37 12.30
C SER A 91 -20.20 27.68 12.19
N GLY A 92 -19.86 28.08 10.97
CA GLY A 92 -19.37 29.43 10.67
C GLY A 92 -18.07 29.51 9.88
N SER A 93 -18.03 29.05 8.62
CA SER A 93 -17.40 29.81 7.53
C SER A 93 -17.70 29.15 6.19
N LYS A 94 -18.52 29.80 5.37
CA LYS A 94 -18.65 29.50 3.94
C LYS A 94 -17.54 30.27 3.22
N THR A 95 -16.43 29.59 2.93
CA THR A 95 -15.54 29.75 1.76
C THR A 95 -14.16 29.26 2.14
N GLU A 96 -13.81 28.10 1.58
CA GLU A 96 -12.48 27.59 1.25
C GLU A 96 -12.52 26.06 1.36
N ILE A 97 -11.93 25.38 0.37
CA ILE A 97 -11.67 23.95 0.43
C ILE A 97 -10.64 23.75 1.53
N SER A 98 -11.11 23.67 2.77
CA SER A 98 -10.32 23.19 3.88
C SER A 98 -10.23 21.68 3.73
N LEU A 99 -9.07 21.20 3.29
CA LEU A 99 -8.56 19.89 3.69
C LEU A 99 -8.58 19.88 5.22
N SER A 100 -9.71 19.48 5.81
CA SER A 100 -9.75 19.23 7.24
C SER A 100 -8.81 18.07 7.46
N LYS A 101 -7.66 18.35 8.07
CA LYS A 101 -6.87 17.34 8.79
C LYS A 101 -7.89 16.53 9.57
N SER A 102 -8.10 15.26 9.20
CA SER A 102 -8.87 14.35 10.02
C SER A 102 -8.25 14.45 11.40
N LYS A 103 -8.99 14.95 12.40
CA LYS A 103 -8.44 15.02 13.75
C LYS A 103 -8.01 13.60 14.06
N LYS A 104 -6.86 13.49 14.71
CA LYS A 104 -6.19 12.22 14.99
C LYS A 104 -7.10 11.22 15.71
N ASP A 105 -8.30 11.59 16.17
CA ASP A 105 -9.18 10.81 17.03
C ASP A 105 -10.60 10.55 16.45
N GLU A 106 -10.82 10.72 15.13
CA GLU A 106 -12.17 10.61 14.57
C GLU A 106 -12.62 9.19 14.16
N ILE A 107 -11.70 8.29 13.80
CA ILE A 107 -12.08 6.93 13.40
C ILE A 107 -12.38 6.11 14.66
N ALA A 108 -13.62 5.67 14.81
CA ALA A 108 -13.99 4.75 15.88
C ALA A 108 -13.48 3.33 15.56
N PRO A 109 -12.94 2.57 16.53
CA PRO A 109 -12.71 1.15 16.36
C PRO A 109 -14.02 0.36 16.44
N ARG A 110 -14.11 -0.76 15.75
CA ARG A 110 -15.20 -1.74 15.98
C ARG A 110 -14.90 -2.64 17.16
N ASP A 111 -15.96 -3.20 17.72
CA ASP A 111 -15.96 -4.30 18.68
C ASP A 111 -16.51 -5.63 18.11
N TYR A 112 -16.92 -5.65 16.83
CA TYR A 112 -17.46 -6.81 16.10
C TYR A 112 -16.54 -7.21 14.94
N ASN A 113 -16.62 -8.48 14.52
CA ASN A 113 -15.87 -9.05 13.39
C ASN A 113 -14.36 -8.69 13.38
N LEU A 114 -13.74 -8.61 14.57
CA LEU A 114 -12.37 -8.10 14.72
C LEU A 114 -11.33 -8.83 13.86
N LYS A 115 -11.58 -10.12 13.58
CA LYS A 115 -10.71 -10.96 12.75
C LYS A 115 -10.63 -10.51 11.28
N ASP A 116 -11.60 -9.72 10.82
CA ASP A 116 -11.58 -9.14 9.47
C ASP A 116 -10.65 -7.91 9.38
N GLY A 117 -10.11 -7.41 10.50
CA GLY A 117 -9.16 -6.30 10.48
C GLY A 117 -9.73 -5.04 9.81
N VAL A 118 -8.99 -4.47 8.85
CA VAL A 118 -9.48 -3.43 7.95
C VAL A 118 -10.34 -4.07 6.87
N ASP A 119 -11.62 -4.20 7.21
CA ASP A 119 -12.62 -4.93 6.45
C ASP A 119 -13.30 -4.08 5.34
N CYS A 120 -14.29 -4.67 4.65
CA CYS A 120 -15.03 -3.97 3.60
C CYS A 120 -15.74 -2.70 4.12
N HIS A 121 -16.38 -2.78 5.29
CA HIS A 121 -17.05 -1.62 5.92
C HIS A 121 -16.06 -0.51 6.26
N GLY A 122 -14.83 -0.86 6.60
CA GLY A 122 -13.83 0.07 7.12
C GLY A 122 -13.51 1.12 6.08
N CYS A 123 -13.45 0.69 4.82
CA CYS A 123 -13.21 1.57 3.69
C CYS A 123 -14.47 2.04 2.97
N HIS A 124 -15.56 1.25 2.96
CA HIS A 124 -16.72 1.51 2.10
C HIS A 124 -18.00 1.96 2.82
N LEU A 125 -18.22 1.60 4.10
CA LEU A 125 -19.48 1.92 4.79
C LEU A 125 -19.52 3.39 5.19
N THR A 126 -20.48 4.16 4.68
CA THR A 126 -20.63 5.58 5.03
C THR A 126 -21.38 5.77 6.35
N ALA A 127 -21.32 6.98 6.92
CA ALA A 127 -22.13 7.38 8.07
C ALA A 127 -23.64 7.10 7.83
N ASP A 128 -24.12 7.32 6.60
CA ASP A 128 -25.52 7.17 6.19
C ASP A 128 -25.93 5.72 5.88
N CYS A 129 -25.14 4.72 6.29
CA CYS A 129 -25.40 3.30 6.07
C CYS A 129 -25.53 2.94 4.57
N THR A 130 -24.64 3.49 3.74
CA THR A 130 -24.49 3.10 2.33
C THR A 130 -23.08 2.59 2.06
N LEU A 131 -22.88 1.77 1.02
CA LEU A 131 -21.54 1.38 0.57
C LEU A 131 -21.06 2.31 -0.54
N ALA A 132 -20.05 3.12 -0.23
CA ALA A 132 -19.48 4.07 -1.16
C ALA A 132 -18.48 3.41 -2.12
N GLY A 133 -18.43 3.86 -3.37
CA GLY A 133 -17.43 3.43 -4.34
C GLY A 133 -17.28 4.40 -5.50
N PRO A 134 -16.35 4.14 -6.44
CA PRO A 134 -16.14 5.06 -7.56
C PRO A 134 -17.22 5.00 -8.64
N HIS A 135 -18.07 3.98 -8.61
CA HIS A 135 -19.06 3.69 -9.66
C HIS A 135 -20.47 3.74 -9.10
N ALA A 136 -21.40 4.33 -9.85
CA ALA A 136 -22.83 4.10 -9.66
C ALA A 136 -23.26 2.80 -10.37
N GLY A 137 -24.43 2.27 -10.03
CA GLY A 137 -24.97 1.08 -10.69
C GLY A 137 -26.22 0.53 -10.02
N ILE A 138 -26.72 -0.58 -10.58
CA ILE A 138 -27.78 -1.38 -9.95
C ILE A 138 -27.11 -2.21 -8.86
N SER A 139 -27.69 -2.22 -7.66
CA SER A 139 -27.10 -2.88 -6.50
C SER A 139 -28.17 -3.54 -5.63
N PRO A 140 -27.90 -4.74 -5.08
CA PRO A 140 -28.81 -5.39 -4.15
C PRO A 140 -28.73 -4.82 -2.73
N HIS A 141 -27.82 -3.88 -2.45
CA HIS A 141 -27.71 -3.17 -1.18
C HIS A 141 -27.52 -1.66 -1.42
N PRO A 142 -27.76 -0.80 -0.42
CA PRO A 142 -27.58 0.64 -0.58
C PRO A 142 -26.14 0.99 -0.99
N ILE A 143 -26.00 1.85 -2.02
CA ILE A 143 -24.69 2.32 -2.50
C ILE A 143 -24.69 3.83 -2.67
N GLU A 144 -23.49 4.42 -2.66
CA GLU A 144 -23.28 5.83 -2.97
C GLU A 144 -22.05 6.01 -3.87
N LYS A 145 -22.10 6.92 -4.84
CA LYS A 145 -20.94 7.22 -5.70
C LYS A 145 -20.07 8.29 -5.04
N LYS A 146 -18.82 7.95 -4.69
CA LYS A 146 -17.78 8.87 -4.17
C LYS A 146 -16.48 8.80 -4.98
N GLU A 147 -16.59 9.00 -6.29
CA GLU A 147 -15.48 8.83 -7.24
C GLU A 147 -14.22 9.66 -6.90
N GLY A 148 -14.38 10.92 -6.50
CA GLY A 148 -13.24 11.78 -6.14
C GLY A 148 -12.40 11.21 -5.01
N LEU A 149 -13.03 10.76 -3.92
CA LEU A 149 -12.33 10.15 -2.79
C LEU A 149 -11.68 8.81 -3.17
N PHE A 150 -12.39 7.92 -3.85
CA PHE A 150 -11.87 6.59 -4.22
C PHE A 150 -10.75 6.63 -5.26
N LYS A 151 -10.58 7.74 -5.98
CA LYS A 151 -9.45 7.99 -6.89
C LYS A 151 -8.32 8.80 -6.25
N SER A 152 -8.49 9.28 -5.01
CA SER A 152 -7.53 10.13 -4.31
C SER A 152 -6.76 9.37 -3.23
N SER A 153 -5.48 9.69 -3.06
CA SER A 153 -4.65 9.20 -1.94
C SER A 153 -5.23 9.58 -0.57
N GLU A 154 -6.13 10.57 -0.49
CA GLU A 154 -6.82 10.95 0.74
C GLU A 154 -7.54 9.78 1.42
N LEU A 155 -8.11 8.85 0.65
CA LEU A 155 -8.74 7.63 1.17
C LEU A 155 -7.77 6.86 2.09
N CYS A 156 -6.53 6.69 1.64
CA CYS A 156 -5.48 5.97 2.36
C CYS A 156 -4.95 6.80 3.54
N GLY A 157 -4.90 8.12 3.37
CA GLY A 157 -4.41 9.08 4.37
C GLY A 157 -5.24 9.12 5.65
N LYS A 158 -6.48 8.62 5.66
CA LYS A 158 -7.31 8.49 6.87
C LYS A 158 -6.65 7.62 7.95
N CYS A 159 -5.93 6.56 7.53
CA CYS A 159 -5.18 5.68 8.44
C CYS A 159 -3.66 5.83 8.30
N HIS A 160 -3.14 6.05 7.09
CA HIS A 160 -1.72 6.18 6.80
C HIS A 160 -1.23 7.63 6.92
N VAL A 161 -1.55 8.29 8.04
CA VAL A 161 -1.39 9.74 8.23
C VAL A 161 0.02 10.23 7.93
N ASP A 162 1.04 9.72 8.62
CA ASP A 162 2.42 10.22 8.49
C ASP A 162 2.99 10.01 7.08
N THR A 163 2.70 8.86 6.46
CA THR A 163 3.12 8.58 5.06
C THR A 163 2.36 9.44 4.06
N PHE A 164 1.08 9.75 4.34
CA PHE A 164 0.30 10.63 3.48
C PHE A 164 0.75 12.09 3.58
N GLU A 165 1.08 12.57 4.79
CA GLU A 165 1.69 13.89 4.98
C GLU A 165 3.01 14.01 4.22
N GLU A 166 3.87 12.99 4.32
CA GLU A 166 5.09 12.90 3.51
C GLU A 166 4.77 12.91 2.01
N TYR A 167 3.80 12.10 1.56
CA TYR A 167 3.37 12.05 0.16
C TYR A 167 2.97 13.42 -0.40
N LEU A 168 2.22 14.20 0.39
CA LEU A 168 1.79 15.54 -0.01
C LEU A 168 2.95 16.52 -0.20
N MET A 169 4.12 16.27 0.40
CA MET A 169 5.31 17.10 0.19
C MET A 169 5.98 16.84 -1.17
N TYR A 170 5.80 15.65 -1.74
CA TYR A 170 6.50 15.22 -2.95
C TYR A 170 5.62 15.08 -4.19
N VAL A 171 4.31 14.87 -4.02
CA VAL A 171 3.35 14.83 -5.13
C VAL A 171 3.37 16.14 -5.93
N GLY A 172 3.19 16.07 -7.25
CA GLY A 172 3.25 17.23 -8.13
C GLY A 172 4.65 17.60 -8.62
N ASN A 173 5.70 16.93 -8.15
CA ASN A 173 7.08 17.09 -8.65
C ASN A 173 7.39 16.18 -9.86
N GLY A 174 6.46 16.10 -10.81
CA GLY A 174 6.61 15.28 -12.02
C GLY A 174 6.10 13.82 -11.90
N ASN A 175 5.54 13.43 -10.75
CA ASN A 175 4.75 12.21 -10.60
C ASN A 175 3.45 12.48 -9.83
N ASP A 176 2.30 12.30 -10.48
CA ASP A 176 0.96 12.47 -9.93
C ASP A 176 0.27 11.13 -9.58
N GLU A 177 1.04 10.03 -9.53
CA GLU A 177 0.52 8.73 -9.13
C GLU A 177 -0.02 8.76 -7.70
N THR A 178 -1.26 8.28 -7.55
CA THR A 178 -1.87 8.10 -6.24
C THR A 178 -1.45 6.79 -5.58
N CYS A 179 -1.71 6.65 -4.28
CA CYS A 179 -1.45 5.41 -3.55
C CYS A 179 -2.06 4.19 -4.27
N GLN A 180 -3.28 4.35 -4.79
CA GLN A 180 -4.02 3.31 -5.51
C GLN A 180 -3.40 2.95 -6.87
N ASN A 181 -2.54 3.78 -7.47
CA ASN A 181 -1.92 3.44 -8.75
C ASN A 181 -0.86 2.33 -8.57
N CYS A 182 -0.11 2.40 -7.48
CA CYS A 182 0.92 1.42 -7.16
C CYS A 182 0.40 0.27 -6.29
N HIS A 183 -0.34 0.58 -5.20
CA HIS A 183 -0.75 -0.41 -4.20
C HIS A 183 -2.07 -1.11 -4.51
N MET A 184 -2.88 -0.58 -5.43
CA MET A 184 -4.10 -1.21 -5.91
C MET A 184 -4.11 -1.28 -7.44
N PRO A 185 -3.25 -2.10 -8.08
CA PRO A 185 -3.11 -2.10 -9.54
C PRO A 185 -4.43 -2.14 -10.31
N ALA A 186 -4.46 -1.50 -11.47
CA ALA A 186 -5.62 -1.51 -12.34
C ALA A 186 -5.96 -2.94 -12.79
N VAL A 187 -7.25 -3.24 -12.83
CA VAL A 187 -7.77 -4.54 -13.26
C VAL A 187 -9.10 -4.35 -13.95
N ARG A 188 -9.31 -5.09 -15.04
CA ARG A 188 -10.57 -5.09 -15.79
C ARG A 188 -11.37 -6.34 -15.46
N ARG A 189 -12.47 -6.18 -14.71
CA ARG A 189 -13.31 -7.31 -14.28
C ARG A 189 -14.77 -6.91 -14.13
N LYS A 190 -15.65 -7.92 -13.98
CA LYS A 190 -17.00 -7.68 -13.47
C LYS A 190 -16.88 -7.39 -11.97
N LEU A 191 -17.75 -6.54 -11.45
CA LEU A 191 -17.74 -6.24 -10.01
C LEU A 191 -18.42 -7.36 -9.22
N ILE A 192 -19.48 -7.94 -9.77
CA ILE A 192 -20.25 -9.04 -9.17
C ILE A 192 -20.08 -10.29 -10.03
N GLN A 193 -19.72 -11.40 -9.40
CA GLN A 193 -19.52 -12.72 -10.00
C GLN A 193 -20.69 -13.69 -9.72
N ASP A 194 -21.59 -13.36 -8.80
CA ASP A 194 -22.75 -14.20 -8.44
C ASP A 194 -23.89 -14.16 -9.48
N GLU A 195 -24.65 -15.25 -9.62
CA GLU A 195 -25.81 -15.37 -10.50
C GLU A 195 -27.14 -15.08 -9.75
N PRO A 196 -28.10 -14.34 -10.36
CA PRO A 196 -28.11 -13.82 -11.72
C PRO A 196 -27.46 -12.42 -11.85
N TRP A 197 -26.96 -11.85 -10.76
CA TRP A 197 -26.49 -10.46 -10.68
C TRP A 197 -25.36 -10.12 -11.64
N GLN A 198 -24.47 -11.06 -11.92
CA GLN A 198 -23.37 -10.89 -12.87
C GLN A 198 -23.84 -10.62 -14.30
N LYS A 199 -25.09 -10.97 -14.66
CA LYS A 199 -25.68 -10.69 -15.98
C LYS A 199 -26.11 -9.23 -16.14
N LEU A 200 -26.39 -8.56 -15.01
CA LEU A 200 -26.73 -7.13 -14.97
C LEU A 200 -25.48 -6.24 -14.98
N HIS A 201 -24.29 -6.82 -14.85
CA HIS A 201 -23.03 -6.11 -14.69
C HIS A 201 -22.03 -6.40 -15.80
N VAL A 202 -21.53 -5.33 -16.43
CA VAL A 202 -20.48 -5.39 -17.44
C VAL A 202 -19.09 -5.33 -16.80
N ARG A 203 -18.08 -5.83 -17.53
CA ARG A 203 -16.67 -5.64 -17.15
C ARG A 203 -16.31 -4.16 -17.26
N LYS A 204 -15.63 -3.65 -16.24
CA LYS A 204 -15.15 -2.26 -16.18
C LYS A 204 -13.78 -2.20 -15.53
N GLU A 205 -13.13 -1.05 -15.69
CA GLU A 205 -11.89 -0.75 -14.98
C GLU A 205 -12.18 -0.62 -13.47
N GLY A 206 -11.34 -1.28 -12.70
CA GLY A 206 -11.36 -1.31 -11.25
C GLY A 206 -9.95 -1.38 -10.69
N LYS A 207 -9.87 -1.63 -9.38
CA LYS A 207 -8.63 -1.65 -8.62
C LYS A 207 -8.52 -2.98 -7.88
N ALA A 208 -7.33 -3.56 -7.86
CA ALA A 208 -7.04 -4.78 -7.11
C ALA A 208 -6.96 -4.48 -5.61
N HIS A 209 -7.62 -5.28 -4.77
CA HIS A 209 -7.64 -5.14 -3.31
C HIS A 209 -6.51 -5.95 -2.65
N THR A 210 -5.37 -6.06 -3.33
CA THR A 210 -4.18 -6.75 -2.80
C THR A 210 -3.39 -5.87 -1.82
N PHE A 211 -3.50 -4.54 -1.96
CA PHE A 211 -2.80 -3.52 -1.15
C PHE A 211 -1.28 -3.73 -1.04
N SER A 212 -0.70 -4.47 -1.99
CA SER A 212 0.60 -5.11 -1.80
C SER A 212 1.74 -4.25 -2.31
N SER A 213 2.79 -4.09 -1.50
CA SER A 213 4.06 -3.53 -1.99
C SER A 213 4.69 -4.42 -3.07
N LEU A 214 4.47 -5.74 -3.05
CA LEU A 214 5.00 -6.62 -4.09
C LEU A 214 4.36 -6.34 -5.45
N SER A 215 3.05 -6.05 -5.48
CA SER A 215 2.36 -5.64 -6.69
C SER A 215 2.92 -4.33 -7.24
N ALA A 216 3.18 -3.35 -6.36
CA ALA A 216 3.81 -2.09 -6.73
C ALA A 216 5.22 -2.33 -7.33
N LEU A 217 6.04 -3.17 -6.71
CA LEU A 217 7.40 -3.51 -7.18
C LEU A 217 7.41 -4.23 -8.53
N LYS A 218 6.43 -5.12 -8.78
CA LYS A 218 6.33 -5.85 -10.05
C LYS A 218 6.02 -4.91 -11.23
N ASN A 219 5.17 -3.92 -11.00
CA ASN A 219 4.70 -3.00 -12.03
C ASN A 219 5.64 -1.80 -12.22
N ASN A 220 6.36 -1.41 -11.18
CA ASN A 220 7.33 -0.33 -11.21
C ASN A 220 8.74 -0.89 -11.01
N LYS A 221 9.32 -1.46 -12.07
CA LYS A 221 10.75 -1.74 -12.12
C LYS A 221 11.47 -0.38 -12.27
N ASP A 222 12.58 -0.18 -11.57
CA ASP A 222 13.39 1.06 -11.65
C ASP A 222 12.80 2.28 -10.91
N PHE A 223 12.25 2.08 -9.71
CA PHE A 223 11.87 3.18 -8.80
C PHE A 223 13.01 3.60 -7.84
N ILE A 224 14.06 2.78 -7.76
CA ILE A 224 15.34 3.10 -7.13
C ILE A 224 16.42 3.02 -8.21
N GLU A 225 17.23 4.06 -8.32
CA GLU A 225 18.50 4.03 -9.01
C GLU A 225 19.60 3.67 -8.00
N LEU A 226 20.41 2.68 -8.34
CA LEU A 226 21.53 2.19 -7.53
C LEU A 226 22.77 2.15 -8.43
N THR A 227 23.81 2.92 -8.11
CA THR A 227 24.97 3.06 -8.98
C THR A 227 26.28 3.07 -8.20
N PHE A 228 27.34 2.60 -8.86
CA PHE A 228 28.73 2.71 -8.37
C PHE A 228 29.38 3.96 -8.96
N THR A 229 30.00 4.79 -8.12
CA THR A 229 30.71 6.01 -8.54
C THR A 229 32.07 6.12 -7.87
N GLU A 230 32.97 6.92 -8.46
CA GLU A 230 34.31 7.22 -7.93
C GLU A 230 35.14 5.98 -7.54
N ILE A 231 35.12 4.97 -8.40
CA ILE A 231 35.79 3.69 -8.14
C ILE A 231 37.30 3.81 -8.35
N SER A 232 38.05 3.40 -7.34
CA SER A 232 39.50 3.28 -7.37
C SER A 232 39.87 1.83 -7.05
N ASN A 233 40.51 1.17 -8.02
CA ASN A 233 40.96 -0.20 -7.92
C ASN A 233 42.50 -0.24 -7.99
N SER A 234 43.13 -0.65 -6.89
CA SER A 234 44.57 -0.85 -6.78
C SER A 234 44.87 -2.28 -6.34
N ASN A 235 46.12 -2.73 -6.47
CA ASN A 235 46.53 -4.09 -6.09
C ASN A 235 46.23 -4.45 -4.62
N LYS A 236 46.13 -3.46 -3.73
CA LYS A 236 45.93 -3.67 -2.28
C LYS A 236 44.55 -3.24 -1.77
N GLN A 237 43.79 -2.50 -2.57
CA GLN A 237 42.57 -1.87 -2.09
C GLN A 237 41.62 -1.54 -3.23
N VAL A 238 40.34 -1.89 -3.04
CA VAL A 238 39.22 -1.37 -3.83
C VAL A 238 38.43 -0.41 -2.97
N LYS A 239 38.20 0.82 -3.45
CA LYS A 239 37.37 1.81 -2.76
C LYS A 239 36.48 2.55 -3.73
N GLY A 240 35.40 3.12 -3.21
CA GLY A 240 34.53 4.00 -3.99
C GLY A 240 33.23 4.29 -3.27
N LYS A 241 32.21 4.64 -4.06
CA LYS A 241 30.91 5.07 -3.58
C LYS A 241 29.80 4.22 -4.20
N VAL A 242 28.76 4.00 -3.41
CA VAL A 242 27.46 3.55 -3.89
C VAL A 242 26.46 4.68 -3.69
N GLU A 243 25.79 5.08 -4.76
CA GLU A 243 24.75 6.10 -4.75
C GLU A 243 23.38 5.42 -4.88
N ILE A 244 22.42 5.92 -4.11
CA ILE A 244 21.05 5.42 -4.06
C ILE A 244 20.10 6.60 -4.19
N LEU A 245 19.18 6.52 -5.14
CA LEU A 245 18.19 7.56 -5.38
C LEU A 245 16.80 6.94 -5.52
N ASN A 246 15.85 7.43 -4.71
CA ASN A 246 14.43 7.16 -4.92
C ASN A 246 13.90 8.09 -6.01
N THR A 247 13.63 7.54 -7.19
CA THR A 247 13.35 8.31 -8.41
C THR A 247 11.87 8.50 -8.71
N LYS A 248 11.02 7.56 -8.30
CA LYS A 248 9.60 7.52 -8.71
C LYS A 248 8.60 7.51 -7.56
N VAL A 249 9.01 7.11 -6.35
CA VAL A 249 8.06 6.94 -5.24
C VAL A 249 7.94 8.24 -4.47
N ASN A 250 6.71 8.77 -4.36
CA ASN A 250 6.42 10.04 -3.68
C ASN A 250 6.46 9.95 -2.13
N HIS A 251 7.02 8.89 -1.56
CA HIS A 251 7.23 8.76 -0.11
C HIS A 251 8.56 8.06 0.16
N SER A 252 9.05 8.12 1.40
CA SER A 252 10.33 7.50 1.74
C SER A 252 10.31 5.97 1.65
N ILE A 253 11.50 5.38 1.54
CA ILE A 253 11.68 3.92 1.58
C ILE A 253 12.75 3.59 2.63
N PRO A 254 12.39 2.96 3.77
CA PRO A 254 11.03 2.67 4.23
C PRO A 254 10.26 3.95 4.65
N THR A 255 8.93 3.86 4.77
CA THR A 255 8.04 4.92 5.32
C THR A 255 7.13 4.39 6.42
N GLY A 256 6.52 5.30 7.17
CA GLY A 256 5.55 5.06 8.23
C GLY A 256 6.19 4.78 9.59
N LYS A 257 5.59 5.32 10.64
CA LYS A 257 6.18 5.46 11.98
C LYS A 257 6.24 4.19 12.84
N TYR A 258 5.35 3.24 12.62
CA TYR A 258 5.24 2.04 13.47
C TYR A 258 5.68 0.77 12.74
N GLY A 259 6.11 -0.20 13.53
CA GLY A 259 6.57 -1.51 13.08
C GLY A 259 8.01 -1.48 12.59
N TYR A 260 8.68 -2.63 12.68
CA TYR A 260 10.07 -2.74 12.23
C TYR A 260 10.16 -2.70 10.69
N LYS A 261 10.91 -1.75 10.15
CA LYS A 261 11.12 -1.60 8.71
C LYS A 261 12.58 -1.29 8.44
N GLU A 262 13.29 -2.27 7.91
CA GLU A 262 14.68 -2.12 7.51
C GLU A 262 14.79 -2.16 5.98
N VAL A 263 15.56 -1.21 5.45
CA VAL A 263 16.17 -1.36 4.12
C VAL A 263 17.66 -1.61 4.30
N LEU A 264 18.14 -2.68 3.68
CA LEU A 264 19.50 -3.20 3.80
C LEU A 264 20.24 -3.03 2.48
N LEU A 265 21.36 -2.32 2.51
CA LEU A 265 22.32 -2.28 1.42
C LEU A 265 23.45 -3.27 1.72
N LEU A 266 23.71 -4.17 0.79
CA LEU A 266 24.89 -5.03 0.76
C LEU A 266 25.78 -4.60 -0.40
N ILE A 267 27.04 -4.27 -0.11
CA ILE A 267 28.08 -3.97 -1.08
C ILE A 267 29.08 -5.12 -1.02
N ASN A 268 29.17 -5.89 -2.09
CA ASN A 268 29.95 -7.11 -2.17
C ASN A 268 31.11 -6.92 -3.16
N LEU A 269 32.30 -7.36 -2.75
CA LEU A 269 33.41 -7.62 -3.67
C LEU A 269 33.40 -9.11 -4.01
N LYS A 270 33.36 -9.44 -5.30
CA LYS A 270 33.37 -10.83 -5.77
C LYS A 270 34.66 -11.16 -6.51
N ASP A 271 35.08 -12.42 -6.39
CA ASP A 271 36.16 -12.97 -7.20
C ASP A 271 35.69 -13.36 -8.63
N ASN A 272 36.62 -13.85 -9.46
CA ASN A 272 36.33 -14.33 -10.81
C ASN A 272 35.39 -15.54 -10.90
N PHE A 273 35.10 -16.20 -9.78
CA PHE A 273 34.12 -17.30 -9.70
C PHE A 273 32.76 -16.81 -9.19
N GLY A 274 32.59 -15.50 -8.97
CA GLY A 274 31.37 -14.90 -8.44
C GLY A 274 31.21 -15.08 -6.93
N ARG A 275 32.24 -15.56 -6.21
CA ARG A 275 32.17 -15.75 -4.76
C ARG A 275 32.41 -14.42 -4.06
N ILE A 276 31.58 -14.10 -3.08
CA ILE A 276 31.75 -12.90 -2.24
C ILE A 276 33.00 -13.09 -1.37
N VAL A 277 34.03 -12.27 -1.59
CA VAL A 277 35.29 -12.31 -0.82
C VAL A 277 35.32 -11.28 0.31
N LYS A 278 34.65 -10.14 0.12
CA LYS A 278 34.44 -9.11 1.15
C LYS A 278 33.03 -8.55 0.98
N SER A 279 32.42 -8.10 2.07
CA SER A 279 31.10 -7.47 2.06
C SER A 279 31.06 -6.34 3.08
N LYS A 280 30.37 -5.26 2.72
CA LYS A 280 30.00 -4.16 3.61
C LYS A 280 28.48 -4.05 3.64
N GLN A 281 27.94 -3.79 4.81
CA GLN A 281 26.51 -3.66 5.03
C GLN A 281 26.17 -2.28 5.58
N GLU A 282 25.08 -1.70 5.10
CA GLU A 282 24.49 -0.46 5.63
C GLU A 282 22.98 -0.66 5.81
N SER A 283 22.41 -0.09 6.86
CA SER A 283 21.00 -0.23 7.21
C SER A 283 20.31 1.14 7.27
N MET A 284 19.08 1.20 6.77
CA MET A 284 18.26 2.41 6.70
C MET A 284 16.94 2.20 7.44
N PHE A 285 16.62 3.17 8.30
CA PHE A 285 15.46 3.17 9.19
C PHE A 285 14.82 4.55 9.22
N VAL A 286 13.50 4.59 9.39
CA VAL A 286 12.76 5.86 9.56
C VAL A 286 13.12 6.52 10.90
N GLU A 287 13.25 5.70 11.95
CA GLU A 287 13.54 6.11 13.33
C GLU A 287 14.91 6.79 13.47
N LEU A 288 15.85 6.45 12.58
CA LEU A 288 17.19 7.03 12.53
C LEU A 288 17.34 8.14 11.49
N ASN A 289 16.25 8.52 10.80
CA ASN A 289 16.26 9.49 9.70
C ASN A 289 17.26 9.12 8.57
N THR A 290 17.43 7.82 8.31
CA THR A 290 18.36 7.27 7.30
C THR A 290 17.64 6.67 6.09
N GLN A 291 16.30 6.73 6.07
CA GLN A 291 15.47 6.29 4.95
C GLN A 291 15.78 7.01 3.63
N LEU A 292 15.42 6.38 2.51
CA LEU A 292 15.57 6.92 1.17
C LEU A 292 14.42 7.88 0.85
N LYS A 293 14.66 9.19 1.03
CA LYS A 293 13.66 10.21 0.70
C LYS A 293 13.52 10.39 -0.82
N PRO A 294 12.34 10.72 -1.33
CA PRO A 294 12.14 10.99 -2.76
C PRO A 294 13.07 12.11 -3.25
N GLY A 295 13.78 11.84 -4.35
CA GLY A 295 14.72 12.80 -4.97
C GLY A 295 16.03 13.03 -4.20
N GLU A 296 16.18 12.52 -2.97
CA GLU A 296 17.42 12.65 -2.21
C GLU A 296 18.40 11.54 -2.60
N LYS A 297 19.59 11.94 -3.05
CA LYS A 297 20.69 11.01 -3.32
C LYS A 297 21.42 10.67 -2.01
N LYS A 298 21.36 9.41 -1.59
CA LYS A 298 22.18 8.85 -0.50
C LYS A 298 23.49 8.29 -1.05
N ILE A 299 24.59 8.50 -0.33
CA ILE A 299 25.93 8.08 -0.74
C ILE A 299 26.57 7.28 0.39
N TYR A 300 27.06 6.08 0.07
CA TYR A 300 27.80 5.22 0.98
C TYR A 300 29.19 4.95 0.44
N ASN A 301 30.21 5.33 1.21
CA ASN A 301 31.59 5.00 0.89
C ASN A 301 31.90 3.57 1.29
N PHE A 302 32.70 2.86 0.50
CA PHE A 302 33.23 1.56 0.87
C PHE A 302 34.74 1.49 0.57
N THR A 303 35.41 0.64 1.34
CA THR A 303 36.82 0.29 1.18
C THR A 303 36.98 -1.18 1.52
N PHE A 304 37.62 -1.92 0.63
CA PHE A 304 37.98 -3.32 0.82
C PHE A 304 39.47 -3.48 0.63
N ASP A 305 40.16 -3.88 1.69
CA ASP A 305 41.58 -4.25 1.61
C ASP A 305 41.70 -5.66 1.00
N ILE A 306 42.59 -5.77 0.01
CA ILE A 306 42.86 -6.97 -0.77
C ILE A 306 44.14 -7.60 -0.23
N ASP A 307 44.03 -8.82 0.31
CA ASP A 307 45.19 -9.59 0.75
C ASP A 307 45.89 -10.20 -0.49
N ASP A 308 47.23 -10.26 -0.52
CA ASP A 308 48.08 -10.64 -1.69
C ASP A 308 47.71 -11.97 -2.38
N GLU A 309 46.98 -12.86 -1.68
CA GLU A 309 46.48 -14.15 -2.19
C GLU A 309 45.12 -14.06 -2.92
N SER A 310 44.42 -12.93 -2.81
CA SER A 310 43.16 -12.66 -3.53
C SER A 310 43.42 -12.07 -4.92
N ASN A 311 44.34 -12.71 -5.66
CA ASN A 311 44.38 -12.58 -7.10
C ASN A 311 42.99 -12.92 -7.65
N LYS A 312 42.33 -11.91 -8.25
CA LYS A 312 41.08 -11.94 -9.05
C LYS A 312 39.81 -11.36 -8.41
N ALA A 313 39.88 -10.32 -7.58
CA ALA A 313 38.71 -9.45 -7.41
C ALA A 313 38.27 -8.91 -8.78
N LYS A 314 37.05 -9.22 -9.22
CA LYS A 314 36.60 -8.98 -10.60
C LYS A 314 35.34 -8.11 -10.67
N GLU A 315 34.52 -8.11 -9.64
CA GLU A 315 33.20 -7.50 -9.70
C GLU A 315 32.81 -6.88 -8.37
N LEU A 316 32.19 -5.72 -8.44
CA LEU A 316 31.42 -5.13 -7.35
C LEU A 316 29.93 -5.38 -7.59
N GLU A 317 29.23 -5.79 -6.55
CA GLU A 317 27.77 -5.92 -6.56
C GLU A 317 27.19 -5.11 -5.41
N ALA A 318 26.22 -4.25 -5.70
CA ALA A 318 25.40 -3.60 -4.69
C ALA A 318 23.98 -4.17 -4.78
N VAL A 319 23.43 -4.60 -3.64
CA VAL A 319 22.07 -5.12 -3.58
C VAL A 319 21.30 -4.44 -2.45
N LEU A 320 20.13 -3.91 -2.78
CA LEU A 320 19.25 -3.21 -1.86
C LEU A 320 18.00 -4.06 -1.60
N PHE A 321 17.75 -4.40 -0.34
CA PHE A 321 16.61 -5.20 0.08
C PHE A 321 15.74 -4.47 1.09
N ARG A 322 14.43 -4.68 1.06
CA ARG A 322 13.58 -4.52 2.24
C ARG A 322 13.57 -5.83 3.03
N THR A 323 13.62 -5.74 4.35
CA THR A 323 13.65 -6.94 5.21
C THR A 323 12.85 -6.80 6.50
N ASN A 324 12.47 -7.95 7.08
CA ASN A 324 11.88 -8.05 8.42
C ASN A 324 12.97 -8.11 9.51
N PHE A 325 12.55 -8.04 10.78
CA PHE A 325 13.44 -8.04 11.96
C PHE A 325 14.44 -9.20 11.97
N ASN A 326 13.99 -10.41 11.63
CA ASN A 326 14.84 -11.61 11.62
C ASN A 326 15.68 -11.76 10.34
N ARG A 327 15.56 -10.83 9.39
CA ARG A 327 16.19 -10.87 8.06
C ARG A 327 15.97 -12.14 7.24
N THR A 328 14.86 -12.82 7.48
CA THR A 328 14.46 -14.04 6.75
C THR A 328 13.71 -13.71 5.47
N ASN A 329 12.92 -12.63 5.47
CA ASN A 329 12.09 -12.24 4.34
C ASN A 329 12.74 -11.04 3.66
N LYS A 330 13.44 -11.29 2.56
CA LYS A 330 14.13 -10.26 1.77
C LYS A 330 13.39 -10.00 0.47
N THR A 331 12.99 -8.76 0.27
CA THR A 331 12.39 -8.29 -0.98
C THR A 331 13.39 -7.39 -1.69
N LEU A 332 13.83 -7.79 -2.88
CA LEU A 332 14.76 -7.00 -3.69
C LEU A 332 14.11 -5.69 -4.13
N LEU A 333 14.80 -4.58 -3.92
CA LEU A 333 14.39 -3.23 -4.36
C LEU A 333 15.21 -2.79 -5.58
N ALA A 334 16.53 -2.99 -5.54
CA ALA A 334 17.44 -2.67 -6.64
C ALA A 334 18.72 -3.50 -6.55
N LYS A 335 19.38 -3.67 -7.69
CA LYS A 335 20.68 -4.34 -7.80
C LYS A 335 21.53 -3.63 -8.85
N ALA A 336 22.82 -3.48 -8.58
CA ALA A 336 23.81 -2.95 -9.51
C ALA A 336 25.06 -3.82 -9.48
N GLU A 337 25.68 -4.00 -10.64
CA GLU A 337 26.92 -4.76 -10.81
C GLU A 337 27.90 -3.93 -11.63
N LEU A 338 29.19 -4.03 -11.29
CA LEU A 338 30.28 -3.34 -12.00
C LEU A 338 31.48 -4.27 -12.11
N GLU A 339 31.91 -4.59 -13.33
CA GLU A 339 33.18 -5.27 -13.55
C GLU A 339 34.36 -4.32 -13.26
N LEU A 340 35.29 -4.79 -12.44
CA LEU A 340 36.54 -4.10 -12.15
C LEU A 340 37.54 -4.38 -13.27
N GLY A 341 38.03 -3.32 -13.91
CA GLY A 341 39.15 -3.41 -14.84
C GLY A 341 40.44 -3.85 -14.14
N THR A 342 41.44 -4.29 -14.91
CA THR A 342 42.77 -4.63 -14.38
C THR A 342 43.33 -3.47 -13.55
N PRO A 343 43.91 -3.74 -12.36
CA PRO A 343 44.50 -2.69 -11.53
C PRO A 343 45.48 -1.84 -12.33
N GLN A 344 45.39 -0.51 -12.21
CA GLN A 344 46.40 0.36 -12.79
C GLN A 344 47.70 0.20 -12.00
N SER A 345 48.76 -0.24 -12.67
CA SER A 345 50.11 -0.23 -12.10
C SER A 345 50.51 1.23 -11.83
N SER A 346 50.74 1.56 -10.57
CA SER A 346 51.41 2.81 -10.19
C SER A 346 52.78 2.83 -10.87
N GLN A 347 52.97 3.75 -11.82
CA GLN A 347 54.29 4.16 -12.31
C GLN A 347 54.98 5.06 -11.27
#